data_AF-A0A7X6K525-F1
#
_entry.id   AF-A0A7X6K525-F1
#
_cell.length_a   1.000
_cell.length_b   1.000
_cell.length_c   1.000
_cell.angle_alpha   90.00
_cell.angle_beta   90.00
_cell.angle_gamma   90.00
#
_symmetry.space_group_name_H-M   'P 1'
#
loop_
_entity.id
_entity.type
_entity.pdbx_description
1 polymer ?
#
loop_
_entity_poly.entity_id
_entity_poly.type
_entity_poly.pdbx_seq_one_letter_code
_entity_poly.pdbx_strand_id
1 'polypeptide(L)'
;MKMINTVSNDYGTPATPDRSARLGAADSPFEEWVDVSLHLEPALGIIQLSVPDQPGEAPALLMYSDDFEAVLRAAAESDGRGVWCAKYSKLLIPSTHAGAGNRFFTLFQDDPAESRN
;
A
#
# COMPACT_ATOMS: atom_id res chain seq x y z
N MET A 1 -2.84 1.62 -67.42
CA MET A 1 -2.34 1.47 -66.04
C MET A 1 -3.53 1.23 -65.10
N LYS A 2 -3.63 0.06 -64.46
CA LYS A 2 -4.57 -0.23 -63.37
C LYS A 2 -3.77 -0.42 -62.09
N MET A 3 -4.07 0.35 -61.05
CA MET A 3 -3.48 0.19 -59.72
C MET A 3 -4.19 -0.96 -59.01
N ILE A 4 -3.41 -1.92 -58.52
CA ILE A 4 -3.84 -3.03 -57.66
C ILE A 4 -3.60 -2.58 -56.22
N ASN A 5 -4.69 -2.35 -55.48
CA ASN A 5 -4.62 -2.13 -54.03
C ASN A 5 -4.60 -3.49 -53.33
N THR A 6 -3.44 -3.84 -52.76
CA THR A 6 -3.29 -5.00 -51.88
C THR A 6 -3.80 -4.62 -50.49
N VAL A 7 -4.88 -5.25 -50.05
CA VAL A 7 -5.28 -5.28 -48.63
C VAL A 7 -4.45 -6.37 -47.95
N SER A 8 -3.54 -5.97 -47.07
CA SER A 8 -2.89 -6.87 -46.10
C SER A 8 -3.55 -6.69 -44.75
N ASN A 9 -4.25 -7.72 -44.28
CA ASN A 9 -4.65 -7.86 -42.88
C ASN A 9 -3.42 -8.23 -42.05
N ASP A 10 -2.87 -7.28 -41.32
CA ASP A 10 -1.86 -7.54 -40.29
C ASP A 10 -2.56 -7.87 -38.96
N TYR A 11 -2.77 -9.16 -38.71
CA TYR A 11 -3.03 -9.66 -37.36
C TYR A 11 -1.68 -9.82 -36.65
N GLY A 12 -1.07 -8.70 -36.26
CA GLY A 12 0.15 -8.65 -35.46
C GLY A 12 -0.16 -8.42 -33.98
N THR A 13 -0.03 -9.48 -33.19
CA THR A 13 0.36 -9.53 -31.76
C THR A 13 -0.34 -8.59 -30.75
N PRO A 14 -1.07 -9.09 -29.73
CA PRO A 14 -1.44 -8.22 -28.60
C PRO A 14 -0.16 -7.76 -27.89
N ALA A 15 0.08 -6.45 -27.90
CA ALA A 15 1.11 -5.81 -27.12
C ALA A 15 0.98 -6.25 -25.65
N THR A 16 2.04 -6.86 -25.13
CA THR A 16 2.26 -7.04 -23.69
C THR A 16 1.99 -5.68 -23.02
N PRO A 17 1.08 -5.57 -22.03
CA PRO A 17 0.94 -4.32 -21.31
C PRO A 17 2.25 -4.04 -20.58
N ASP A 18 2.93 -2.99 -21.04
CA ASP A 18 4.07 -2.36 -20.40
C ASP A 18 3.74 -2.13 -18.92
N ARG A 19 4.47 -2.83 -18.03
CA ARG A 19 4.28 -2.81 -16.57
C ARG A 19 4.78 -1.50 -15.94
N SER A 20 5.15 -0.50 -16.75
CA SER A 20 5.86 0.70 -16.30
C SER A 20 5.03 1.99 -16.31
N ALA A 21 3.74 1.92 -16.68
CA ALA A 21 2.84 3.09 -16.67
C ALA A 21 2.15 3.36 -15.30
N ARG A 22 2.85 3.20 -14.17
CA ARG A 22 2.30 3.47 -12.82
C ARG A 22 2.89 4.70 -12.11
N LEU A 23 3.54 5.61 -12.83
CA LEU A 23 4.05 6.86 -12.24
C LEU A 23 3.43 8.04 -12.97
N GLY A 24 2.18 8.31 -12.62
CA GLY A 24 1.40 9.39 -13.17
C GLY A 24 0.10 9.56 -12.38
N ALA A 25 0.16 9.55 -11.06
CA ALA A 25 -0.96 9.99 -10.24
C ALA A 25 -0.86 11.51 -10.09
N ALA A 26 -1.51 12.20 -11.02
CA ALA A 26 -1.82 13.62 -10.88
C ALA A 26 -2.66 13.85 -9.62
N ASP A 27 -2.37 14.95 -8.92
CA ASP A 27 -3.11 15.59 -7.82
C ASP A 27 -4.60 15.19 -7.80
N SER A 28 -4.94 14.25 -6.92
CA SER A 28 -6.28 13.69 -6.81
C SER A 28 -6.67 13.65 -5.34
N PRO A 29 -7.73 14.36 -4.89
CA PRO A 29 -8.19 14.39 -3.49
C PRO A 29 -8.86 13.08 -3.06
N PHE A 30 -8.54 11.98 -3.73
CA PHE A 30 -9.09 10.66 -3.49
C PHE A 30 -8.35 10.04 -2.30
N GLU A 31 -9.09 9.22 -1.57
CA GLU A 31 -8.64 8.43 -0.43
C GLU A 31 -7.32 7.72 -0.73
N GLU A 32 -6.20 8.35 -0.35
CA GLU A 32 -4.88 7.85 -0.69
C GLU A 32 -4.53 6.70 0.24
N TRP A 33 -4.75 5.50 -0.28
CA TRP A 33 -4.22 4.27 0.26
C TRP A 33 -2.77 4.16 -0.20
N VAL A 34 -1.82 4.34 0.72
CA VAL A 34 -0.38 4.31 0.43
C VAL A 34 0.22 2.97 0.83
N ASP A 35 1.03 2.39 -0.05
CA ASP A 35 1.80 1.20 0.30
C ASP A 35 2.79 1.54 1.43
N VAL A 36 2.84 0.70 2.46
CA VAL A 36 3.72 0.88 3.61
C VAL A 36 4.44 -0.42 3.96
N SER A 37 5.67 -0.28 4.43
CA SER A 37 6.37 -1.34 5.16
C SER A 37 6.07 -1.21 6.64
N LEU A 38 5.75 -2.34 7.27
CA LEU A 38 5.41 -2.46 8.67
C LEU A 38 6.62 -2.99 9.43
N HIS A 39 7.03 -2.26 10.44
CA HIS A 39 7.97 -2.75 11.44
C HIS A 39 7.23 -2.79 12.78
N LEU A 40 7.22 -3.96 13.42
CA LEU A 40 6.44 -4.21 14.62
C LEU A 40 7.40 -4.46 15.79
N GLU A 41 7.16 -3.78 16.90
CA GLU A 41 7.94 -3.90 18.13
C GLU A 41 7.05 -4.51 19.23
N PRO A 42 6.97 -5.85 19.35
CA PRO A 42 6.02 -6.52 20.24
C PRO A 42 6.24 -6.22 21.72
N ALA A 43 7.48 -5.94 22.12
CA ALA A 43 7.80 -5.56 23.49
C ALA A 43 7.18 -4.21 23.90
N LEU A 44 6.89 -3.34 22.93
CA LEU A 44 6.33 -2.00 23.14
C LEU A 44 4.90 -1.88 22.63
N GLY A 45 4.40 -2.86 21.87
CA GLY A 45 3.08 -2.80 21.22
C GLY A 45 3.00 -1.73 20.14
N ILE A 46 4.15 -1.37 19.54
CA ILE A 46 4.25 -0.27 18.56
C ILE A 46 4.28 -0.83 17.14
N ILE A 47 3.59 -0.12 16.25
CA ILE A 47 3.56 -0.34 14.81
C ILE A 47 4.25 0.87 14.16
N GLN A 48 5.40 0.66 13.54
CA GLN A 48 6.11 1.67 12.78
C GLN A 48 5.79 1.51 11.29
N LEU A 49 5.18 2.53 10.70
CA LEU A 49 4.88 2.57 9.26
C LEU A 49 5.96 3.35 8.51
N SER A 50 6.57 2.70 7.51
CA SER A 50 7.55 3.31 6.62
C SER A 50 6.95 3.47 5.22
N VAL A 51 6.87 4.71 4.74
CA VAL A 51 6.33 5.05 3.42
C VAL A 51 7.49 5.11 2.40
N PRO A 52 7.48 4.29 1.33
CA PRO A 52 8.63 4.11 0.44
C PRO A 52 8.92 5.30 -0.51
N ASP A 53 7.96 6.21 -0.72
CA ASP A 53 8.03 7.28 -1.74
C ASP A 53 8.19 8.70 -1.15
N GLN A 54 8.68 8.82 0.08
CA GLN A 54 9.05 10.12 0.64
C GLN A 54 10.58 10.29 0.57
N PRO A 55 11.12 10.89 -0.52
CA PRO A 55 12.54 11.17 -0.64
C PRO A 55 12.97 12.20 0.41
N GLY A 56 13.84 11.77 1.32
CA GLY A 56 14.32 12.56 2.45
C GLY A 56 13.61 12.17 3.73
N GLU A 57 14.16 11.18 4.43
CA GLU A 57 14.01 10.94 5.88
C GLU A 57 12.62 11.28 6.45
N ALA A 58 11.55 10.83 5.78
CA ALA A 58 10.22 10.97 6.36
C ALA A 58 10.21 10.16 7.66
N PRO A 59 9.89 10.78 8.80
CA PRO A 59 9.86 10.07 10.07
C PRO A 59 8.84 8.94 9.95
N ALA A 60 9.28 7.73 10.29
CA ALA A 60 8.38 6.60 10.31
C ALA A 60 7.24 6.89 11.29
N LEU A 61 6.00 6.61 10.87
CA LEU A 61 4.84 6.91 11.68
C LEU A 61 4.73 5.87 12.79
N LEU A 62 4.85 6.31 14.05
CA LEU A 62 4.63 5.46 15.21
C LEU A 62 3.13 5.41 15.52
N MET A 63 2.60 4.20 15.49
CA MET A 63 1.18 3.91 15.56
C MET A 63 0.92 2.78 16.55
N TYR A 64 -0.30 2.71 17.06
CA TYR A 64 -0.79 1.65 17.94
C TYR A 64 -2.06 1.04 17.37
N SER A 65 -2.40 -0.16 17.82
CA SER A 65 -3.69 -0.78 17.54
C SER A 65 -4.19 -1.49 18.78
N ASP A 66 -5.49 -1.42 19.05
CA ASP A 66 -6.14 -2.21 20.10
C ASP A 66 -6.00 -3.71 19.86
N ASP A 67 -5.81 -4.11 18.59
CA ASP A 67 -5.70 -5.51 18.16
C ASP A 67 -4.30 -5.83 17.63
N PHE A 68 -3.28 -5.42 18.41
CA PHE A 68 -1.86 -5.56 18.02
C PHE A 68 -1.47 -7.00 17.67
N GLU A 69 -1.95 -7.99 18.42
CA GLU A 69 -1.66 -9.41 18.16
C GLU A 69 -2.19 -9.87 16.79
N ALA A 70 -3.37 -9.38 16.39
CA ALA A 70 -3.92 -9.67 15.07
C ALA A 70 -3.14 -8.98 13.95
N VAL A 71 -2.65 -7.75 14.20
CA VAL A 71 -1.72 -7.04 13.30
C VAL A 71 -0.42 -7.81 13.14
N LEU A 72 0.18 -8.27 14.25
CA LEU A 72 1.42 -9.04 14.27
C LEU A 72 1.30 -10.32 13.43
N ARG A 73 0.21 -11.06 13.62
CA ARG A 73 -0.07 -12.26 12.83
C ARG A 73 -0.26 -11.95 11.35
N ALA A 74 -1.03 -10.91 11.03
CA ALA A 74 -1.29 -10.53 9.65
C ALA A 74 -0.02 -10.04 8.94
N ALA A 75 0.81 -9.24 9.60
CA ALA A 75 2.06 -8.75 9.04
C ALA A 75 3.07 -9.89 8.78
N ALA A 76 3.10 -10.91 9.64
CA ALA A 76 3.91 -12.11 9.41
C ALA A 76 3.46 -12.89 8.15
N GLU A 77 2.16 -12.87 7.82
CA GLU A 77 1.61 -13.48 6.60
C GLU A 77 1.92 -12.66 5.33
N SER A 78 2.15 -11.35 5.46
CA SER A 78 2.28 -10.39 4.34
C SER A 78 3.71 -9.89 4.11
N ASP A 79 4.72 -10.52 4.72
CA ASP A 79 6.13 -10.09 4.68
C ASP A 79 6.31 -8.63 5.16
N GLY A 80 5.55 -8.24 6.18
CA GLY A 80 5.59 -6.90 6.75
C GLY A 80 5.10 -5.82 5.79
N ARG A 81 4.23 -6.14 4.82
CA ARG A 81 3.67 -5.15 3.89
C ARG A 81 2.21 -4.91 4.16
N GLY A 82 1.78 -3.67 3.94
CA GLY A 82 0.39 -3.26 4.04
C GLY A 82 0.10 -2.00 3.25
N VAL A 83 -1.13 -1.54 3.36
CA VAL A 83 -1.60 -0.31 2.72
C VAL A 83 -2.27 0.54 3.79
N TRP A 84 -1.82 1.77 3.96
CA TRP A 84 -2.28 2.70 4.99
C TRP A 84 -3.18 3.77 4.39
N CYS A 85 -4.27 4.11 5.08
CA CYS A 85 -5.08 5.28 4.76
C CYS A 85 -5.20 6.18 5.98
N ALA A 86 -4.52 7.33 5.93
CA ALA A 86 -4.49 8.30 7.02
C ALA A 86 -5.90 8.85 7.36
N LYS A 87 -6.73 9.10 6.34
CA LYS A 87 -8.07 9.67 6.48
C LYS A 87 -9.00 8.83 7.37
N TYR A 88 -8.89 7.51 7.30
CA TYR A 88 -9.72 6.58 8.08
C TYR A 88 -8.97 5.98 9.27
N SER A 89 -7.69 6.33 9.41
CA SER A 89 -6.76 5.69 10.32
C SER A 89 -6.80 4.16 10.20
N LYS A 90 -6.84 3.65 8.96
CA LYS A 90 -6.95 2.22 8.65
C LYS A 90 -5.71 1.68 7.98
N LEU A 91 -5.24 0.56 8.51
CA LEU A 91 -4.22 -0.28 7.89
C LEU A 91 -4.89 -1.51 7.27
N LEU A 92 -4.67 -1.72 5.98
CA LEU A 92 -5.02 -2.93 5.26
C LEU A 92 -3.79 -3.82 5.18
N ILE A 93 -3.89 -5.05 5.66
CA ILE A 93 -2.85 -6.07 5.46
C ILE A 93 -3.41 -7.14 4.51
N PRO A 94 -2.83 -7.30 3.31
CA PRO A 94 -3.28 -8.30 2.37
C PRO A 94 -2.94 -9.69 2.91
N SER A 95 -3.89 -10.62 2.86
CA SER A 95 -3.58 -12.02 3.16
C SER A 95 -2.98 -12.68 1.91
N THR A 96 -1.93 -13.46 2.11
CA THR A 96 -1.30 -14.27 1.07
C THR A 96 -2.04 -15.59 0.83
N HIS A 97 -3.02 -15.94 1.68
CA HIS A 97 -3.84 -17.14 1.53
C HIS A 97 -5.06 -16.90 0.64
N ALA A 98 -5.26 -17.79 -0.34
CA ALA A 98 -6.44 -17.80 -1.17
C ALA A 98 -7.71 -17.99 -0.31
N GLY A 99 -8.60 -16.99 -0.32
CA GLY A 99 -9.88 -17.03 0.40
C GLY A 99 -9.85 -16.48 1.83
N ALA A 100 -8.69 -16.09 2.37
CA ALA A 100 -8.57 -15.55 3.73
C ALA A 100 -8.99 -14.06 3.87
N GLY A 101 -9.20 -13.37 2.74
CA GLY A 101 -9.64 -11.97 2.69
C GLY A 101 -8.57 -10.97 3.16
N ASN A 102 -8.78 -9.70 2.82
CA ASN A 102 -7.94 -8.61 3.34
C ASN A 102 -8.39 -8.25 4.76
N ARG A 103 -7.43 -8.00 5.65
CA ARG A 103 -7.72 -7.61 7.04
C ARG A 103 -7.51 -6.11 7.20
N PHE A 104 -8.44 -5.45 7.91
CA PHE A 104 -8.39 -4.02 8.21
C PHE A 104 -8.21 -3.81 9.70
N PHE A 105 -7.28 -2.94 10.07
CA PHE A 105 -6.97 -2.59 11.45
C PHE A 105 -7.11 -1.09 11.64
N THR A 106 -7.69 -0.66 12.76
CA THR A 106 -7.65 0.74 13.17
C THR A 106 -6.29 1.00 13.81
N LEU A 107 -5.62 2.07 13.38
CA LEU A 107 -4.40 2.54 14.01
C LEU A 107 -4.62 3.89 14.69
N PHE A 108 -3.91 4.12 15.78
CA PHE A 108 -3.91 5.39 16.52
C PHE A 108 -2.50 5.95 16.51
N GLN A 109 -2.37 7.24 16.24
CA GLN A 109 -1.08 7.91 16.28
C GLN A 109 -0.77 8.30 17.74
N ASP A 110 0.47 8.11 18.17
CA ASP A 110 0.97 8.78 19.38
C ASP A 110 0.99 10.29 19.10
N ASP A 111 0.12 11.07 19.75
CA ASP A 111 0.28 12.52 19.74
C ASP A 111 1.17 12.91 20.93
N PRO A 112 2.43 13.31 20.69
CA PRO A 112 3.35 13.65 21.77
C PRO A 112 2.94 14.93 22.52
N ALA A 113 1.94 15.68 22.05
CA ALA A 113 1.48 16.90 22.71
C ALA A 113 0.50 16.64 23.86
N GLU A 114 -0.18 15.48 23.90
CA GLU A 114 -1.17 15.19 24.96
C GLU A 114 -0.53 14.63 26.25
N SER A 115 0.74 14.22 26.21
CA SER A 115 1.48 13.67 27.37
C SER A 115 2.24 14.72 28.21
N ARG A 116 2.06 16.03 27.93
CA ARG A 116 2.65 17.14 28.70
C ARG A 116 1.58 17.84 29.54
N ASN A 117 1.10 17.20 30.61
CA ASN A 117 0.34 17.87 31.66
C ASN A 117 0.77 17.39 33.04
#